data_AF-A0A3M2SSQ0-F1
#
_entry.id   AF-A0A3M2SSQ0-F1
#
_cell.length_a   1.000
_cell.length_b   1.000
_cell.length_c   1.000
_cell.angle_alpha   90.00
_cell.angle_beta   90.00
_cell.angle_gamma   90.00
#
_symmetry.space_group_name_H-M   'P 1'
#
loop_
_entity.id
_entity.type
_entity.pdbx_description
1 polymer ?
#
loop_
_entity_poly.entity_id
_entity_poly.type
_entity_poly.pdbx_seq_one_letter_code
_entity_poly.pdbx_strand_id
1 'polypeptide(L)'
;MIELVIPNHEDELAVLERIGNGGFILGLGLKFGKPDFCLNRYSDAWTKKYEQENYFFGDPMTVWTMARTGMIRWSECSLPDLRGVMADAATHGLVYGATFVEVVKGKRSFLSIARNDRELTDAEMELLMGRVKAWANLFTSYWKTIGLSQGEIDALASIKG
;
A
#
# COMPACT_ATOMS: atom_id res chain seq x y z
N MET A 1 12.31 -11.42 3.64
CA MET A 1 11.01 -11.36 2.93
C MET A 1 10.74 -9.96 2.38
N ILE A 2 10.85 -8.89 3.19
CA ILE A 2 10.73 -7.49 2.70
C ILE A 2 11.87 -7.08 1.75
N GLU A 3 13.11 -7.50 2.03
CA GLU A 3 14.31 -7.21 1.22
C GLU A 3 14.21 -7.68 -0.22
N LEU A 4 13.43 -8.74 -0.47
CA LEU A 4 13.22 -9.25 -1.82
C LEU A 4 12.23 -8.38 -2.60
N VAL A 5 11.32 -7.70 -1.91
CA VAL A 5 10.24 -6.94 -2.54
C VAL A 5 10.59 -5.45 -2.66
N ILE A 6 11.38 -4.97 -1.71
CA ILE A 6 11.89 -3.60 -1.64
C ILE A 6 13.41 -3.70 -1.48
N PRO A 7 14.18 -3.64 -2.58
CA PRO A 7 15.63 -3.52 -2.53
C PRO A 7 16.00 -2.25 -1.75
N ASN A 8 17.04 -2.30 -0.91
CA ASN A 8 17.43 -1.20 -0.01
C ASN A 8 16.25 -0.69 0.84
N HIS A 9 15.45 -1.62 1.37
CA HIS A 9 14.23 -1.30 2.11
C HIS A 9 14.42 -0.23 3.21
N GLU A 10 15.56 -0.17 3.89
CA GLU A 10 15.81 0.87 4.90
C GLU A 10 15.73 2.28 4.31
N ASP A 11 16.44 2.55 3.20
CA ASP A 11 16.43 3.85 2.53
C ASP A 11 15.04 4.18 1.94
N GLU A 12 14.40 3.17 1.35
CA GLU A 12 13.08 3.31 0.75
C GLU A 12 12.01 3.64 1.78
N LEU A 13 12.04 2.96 2.94
CA LEU A 13 11.13 3.22 4.06
C LEU A 13 11.45 4.57 4.72
N ALA A 14 12.73 4.94 4.84
CA ALA A 14 13.11 6.26 5.35
C ALA A 14 12.55 7.41 4.47
N VAL A 15 12.49 7.21 3.15
CA VAL A 15 11.83 8.17 2.25
C VAL A 15 10.33 8.27 2.55
N LEU A 16 9.64 7.13 2.77
CA LEU A 16 8.23 7.14 3.15
C LEU A 16 8.03 7.84 4.49
N GLU A 17 8.84 7.57 5.51
CA GLU A 17 8.73 8.18 6.84
C GLU A 17 8.98 9.69 6.80
N ARG A 18 9.88 10.16 5.94
CA ARG A 18 10.12 11.60 5.73
C ARG A 18 8.95 12.29 5.02
N ILE A 19 8.30 11.61 4.06
CA ILE A 19 7.15 12.16 3.34
C ILE A 19 5.86 11.97 4.16
N GLY A 20 5.75 10.96 5.00
CA GLY A 20 4.56 10.63 5.78
C GLY A 20 4.82 10.69 7.26
N ASN A 21 4.92 11.90 7.82
CA ASN A 21 5.22 12.08 9.24
C ASN A 21 4.10 11.57 10.19
N GLY A 22 2.92 11.25 9.65
CA GLY A 22 1.82 10.59 10.37
C GLY A 22 1.87 9.06 10.26
N GLY A 23 2.78 8.51 9.46
CA GLY A 23 2.88 7.08 9.16
C GLY A 23 2.26 6.71 7.83
N PHE A 24 2.32 5.41 7.52
CA PHE A 24 1.77 4.84 6.29
C PHE A 24 1.37 3.38 6.48
N ILE A 25 0.59 2.86 5.54
CA ILE A 25 0.34 1.44 5.37
C ILE A 25 0.63 1.03 3.93
N LEU A 26 1.45 0.00 3.75
CA LEU A 26 1.82 -0.58 2.47
C LEU A 26 1.31 -2.02 2.40
N GLY A 27 0.48 -2.31 1.42
CA GLY A 27 0.01 -3.66 1.13
C GLY A 27 0.40 -4.10 -0.27
N LEU A 28 1.06 -5.25 -0.42
CA LEU A 28 1.46 -5.80 -1.71
C LEU A 28 0.78 -7.15 -1.94
N GLY A 29 0.31 -7.38 -3.16
CA GLY A 29 -0.31 -8.66 -3.51
C GLY A 29 -1.66 -8.92 -2.86
N LEU A 30 -2.49 -7.90 -2.71
CA LEU A 30 -3.86 -7.97 -2.21
C LEU A 30 -4.71 -8.95 -3.04
N LYS A 31 -5.12 -10.05 -2.39
CA LYS A 31 -6.01 -11.08 -2.93
C LYS A 31 -7.12 -11.37 -1.92
N PHE A 32 -8.38 -11.31 -2.34
CA PHE A 32 -9.55 -11.56 -1.48
C PHE A 32 -9.54 -10.78 -0.15
N GLY A 33 -9.12 -9.51 -0.18
CA GLY A 33 -9.11 -8.64 1.00
C GLY A 33 -7.91 -8.82 1.95
N LYS A 34 -6.96 -9.73 1.66
CA LYS A 34 -5.72 -9.87 2.41
C LYS A 34 -4.49 -9.67 1.51
N PRO A 35 -3.58 -8.75 1.86
CA PRO A 35 -2.31 -8.63 1.14
C PRO A 35 -1.35 -9.73 1.54
N ASP A 36 -0.63 -10.26 0.55
CA ASP A 36 0.46 -11.22 0.73
C ASP A 36 1.58 -10.63 1.62
N PHE A 37 1.77 -9.30 1.55
CA PHE A 37 2.66 -8.54 2.42
C PHE A 37 1.96 -7.27 2.91
N CYS A 38 2.00 -7.01 4.22
CA CYS A 38 1.47 -5.80 4.83
C CYS A 38 2.50 -5.18 5.77
N LEU A 39 2.71 -3.87 5.65
CA LEU A 39 3.51 -3.09 6.58
C LEU A 39 2.70 -1.88 7.03
N ASN A 40 2.38 -1.84 8.32
CA ASN A 40 1.71 -0.71 8.95
C ASN A 40 2.70 0.06 9.83
N ARG A 41 2.77 1.37 9.62
CA ARG A 41 3.57 2.35 10.35
C ARG A 41 2.73 3.50 10.90
N TYR A 42 1.40 3.38 10.88
CA TYR A 42 0.56 4.26 11.68
C TYR A 42 0.78 4.04 13.17
N SER A 43 0.42 5.04 13.97
CA SER A 43 0.51 4.93 15.42
C SER A 43 -0.29 3.75 15.96
N ASP A 44 0.19 3.15 17.06
CA ASP A 44 -0.51 2.05 17.72
C ASP A 44 -1.91 2.47 18.20
N ALA A 45 -2.05 3.73 18.62
CA ALA A 45 -3.33 4.29 19.03
C ALA A 45 -4.35 4.26 17.88
N TRP A 46 -3.94 4.72 16.69
CA TRP A 46 -4.81 4.71 15.52
C TRP A 46 -5.11 3.28 15.05
N THR A 47 -4.08 2.43 14.97
CA THR A 47 -4.22 1.04 14.53
C THR A 47 -5.20 0.29 15.42
N LYS A 48 -5.08 0.43 16.75
CA LYS A 48 -5.98 -0.19 17.72
C LYS A 48 -7.41 0.31 17.56
N LYS A 49 -7.61 1.64 17.43
CA LYS A 49 -8.94 2.20 17.23
C LYS A 49 -9.57 1.71 15.92
N TYR A 50 -8.79 1.67 14.84
CA TYR A 50 -9.23 1.19 13.53
C TYR A 50 -9.72 -0.26 13.58
N GLU A 51 -8.99 -1.12 14.29
CA GLU A 51 -9.36 -2.52 14.52
C GLU A 51 -10.60 -2.67 15.40
N GLN A 52 -10.66 -1.97 16.54
CA GLN A 52 -11.77 -2.03 17.50
C GLN A 52 -13.10 -1.62 16.86
N GLU A 53 -13.08 -0.56 16.06
CA GLU A 53 -14.25 -0.05 15.37
C GLU A 53 -14.53 -0.80 14.07
N ASN A 54 -13.70 -1.76 13.67
CA ASN A 54 -13.80 -2.46 12.39
C ASN A 54 -13.92 -1.50 11.20
N TYR A 55 -13.11 -0.43 11.19
CA TYR A 55 -13.22 0.63 10.16
C TYR A 55 -12.93 0.15 8.75
N PHE A 56 -12.24 -0.98 8.60
CA PHE A 56 -12.12 -1.67 7.32
C PHE A 56 -13.46 -1.77 6.57
N PHE A 57 -14.55 -2.03 7.31
CA PHE A 57 -15.91 -2.00 6.75
C PHE A 57 -16.48 -0.59 6.78
N GLY A 58 -16.19 0.20 5.74
CA GLY A 58 -16.79 1.54 5.56
C GLY A 58 -15.80 2.70 5.57
N ASP A 59 -14.51 2.42 5.67
CA ASP A 59 -13.45 3.39 5.38
C ASP A 59 -13.46 3.76 3.88
N PRO A 60 -13.66 5.04 3.53
CA PRO A 60 -13.71 5.48 2.14
C PRO A 60 -12.39 5.21 1.40
N MET A 61 -11.23 5.29 2.07
CA MET A 61 -9.93 5.05 1.43
C MET A 61 -9.66 3.56 1.22
N THR A 62 -10.18 2.70 2.10
CA THR A 62 -10.19 1.25 1.87
C THR A 62 -11.07 0.89 0.68
N VAL A 63 -12.28 1.46 0.59
CA VAL A 63 -13.17 1.26 -0.56
C VAL A 63 -12.51 1.75 -1.86
N TRP A 64 -11.90 2.93 -1.83
CA TRP A 64 -11.17 3.47 -2.98
C TRP A 64 -10.04 2.53 -3.41
N THR A 65 -9.27 2.03 -2.45
CA THR A 65 -8.16 1.09 -2.68
C THR A 65 -8.60 -0.18 -3.39
N MET A 66 -9.78 -0.70 -3.04
CA MET A 66 -10.36 -1.90 -3.65
C MET A 66 -10.93 -1.63 -5.04
N ALA A 67 -11.55 -0.46 -5.23
CA ALA A 67 -12.32 -0.14 -6.42
C ALA A 67 -11.51 0.51 -7.56
N ARG A 68 -10.42 1.22 -7.26
CA ARG A 68 -9.74 2.10 -8.22
C ARG A 68 -8.23 1.85 -8.29
N THR A 69 -7.58 2.40 -9.30
CA THR A 69 -6.11 2.39 -9.50
C THR A 69 -5.62 3.81 -9.74
N GLY A 70 -4.32 4.05 -9.54
CA GLY A 70 -3.71 5.37 -9.64
C GLY A 70 -3.41 5.97 -8.27
N MET A 71 -3.43 7.30 -8.18
CA MET A 71 -3.14 8.03 -6.95
C MET A 71 -4.20 9.10 -6.69
N ILE A 72 -4.52 9.34 -5.42
CA ILE A 72 -5.49 10.36 -5.01
C ILE A 72 -5.10 10.94 -3.66
N ARG A 73 -5.30 12.24 -3.45
CA ARG A 73 -5.27 12.82 -2.11
C ARG A 73 -6.55 12.48 -1.36
N TRP A 74 -6.47 12.36 -0.04
CA TRP A 74 -7.66 12.08 0.77
C TRP A 74 -8.73 13.16 0.62
N SER A 75 -8.32 14.44 0.51
CA SER A 75 -9.20 15.59 0.27
C SER A 75 -9.88 15.59 -1.10
N GLU A 76 -9.32 14.89 -2.08
CA GLU A 76 -9.90 14.74 -3.43
C GLU A 76 -10.86 13.54 -3.52
N CYS A 77 -10.94 12.70 -2.48
CA CYS A 77 -11.81 11.54 -2.47
C CYS A 77 -13.28 11.95 -2.31
N SER A 78 -14.09 11.66 -3.33
CA SER A 78 -15.52 11.98 -3.34
C SER A 78 -16.40 10.92 -2.65
N LEU A 79 -15.80 9.88 -2.05
CA LEU A 79 -16.56 8.83 -1.36
C LEU A 79 -17.02 9.34 0.01
N PRO A 80 -18.27 9.09 0.41
CA PRO A 80 -18.78 9.57 1.69
C PRO A 80 -18.11 8.84 2.86
N ASP A 81 -17.68 9.60 3.87
CA ASP A 81 -17.18 9.07 5.13
C ASP A 81 -18.35 8.74 6.08
N LEU A 82 -19.09 7.67 5.77
CA LEU A 82 -20.32 7.30 6.49
C LEU A 82 -20.09 6.90 7.95
N ARG A 83 -18.86 6.51 8.30
CA ARG A 83 -18.50 6.03 9.64
C ARG A 83 -17.61 7.00 10.41
N GLY A 84 -17.31 8.17 9.84
CA GLY A 84 -16.42 9.16 10.47
C GLY A 84 -14.97 8.69 10.57
N VAL A 85 -14.53 7.78 9.72
CA VAL A 85 -13.17 7.21 9.76
C VAL A 85 -12.13 8.30 9.54
N MET A 86 -12.34 9.16 8.55
CA MET A 86 -11.40 10.25 8.21
C MET A 86 -11.41 11.33 9.29
N ALA A 87 -12.58 11.60 9.87
CA ALA A 87 -12.71 12.52 11.00
C ALA A 87 -11.94 12.00 12.24
N ASP A 88 -12.11 10.72 12.58
CA ASP A 88 -11.41 10.11 13.70
C ASP A 88 -9.90 9.98 13.42
N ALA A 89 -9.50 9.69 12.19
CA ALA A 89 -8.10 9.67 11.76
C ALA A 89 -7.42 11.03 11.99
N ALA A 90 -8.11 12.13 11.69
CA ALA A 90 -7.61 13.49 11.90
C ALA A 90 -7.34 13.77 13.39
N THR A 91 -8.16 13.25 14.31
CA THR A 91 -7.90 13.38 15.77
C THR A 91 -6.64 12.66 16.23
N HIS A 92 -6.15 11.70 15.43
CA HIS A 92 -4.92 10.93 15.66
C HIS A 92 -3.73 11.48 14.86
N GLY A 93 -3.84 12.68 14.29
CA GLY A 93 -2.79 13.34 13.52
C GLY A 93 -2.70 12.89 12.06
N LEU A 94 -3.65 12.09 11.57
CA LEU A 94 -3.73 11.67 10.17
C LEU A 94 -4.68 12.63 9.42
N VAL A 95 -4.24 13.87 9.27
CA VAL A 95 -5.07 14.97 8.75
C VAL A 95 -5.04 15.03 7.24
N TYR A 96 -3.83 14.96 6.68
CA TYR A 96 -3.57 14.97 5.25
C TYR A 96 -3.03 13.61 4.84
N GLY A 97 -3.27 13.23 3.59
CA GLY A 97 -2.74 11.96 3.12
C GLY A 97 -3.09 11.68 1.68
N ALA A 98 -2.52 10.60 1.18
CA ALA A 98 -2.77 10.13 -0.18
C ALA A 98 -2.76 8.62 -0.24
N THR A 99 -3.53 8.09 -1.19
CA THR A 99 -3.61 6.67 -1.47
C THR A 99 -3.18 6.40 -2.90
N PHE A 100 -2.34 5.39 -3.06
CA PHE A 100 -1.72 4.95 -4.30
C PHE A 100 -2.04 3.49 -4.52
N VAL A 101 -2.43 3.10 -5.72
CA VAL A 101 -2.84 1.75 -6.04
C VAL A 101 -2.38 1.36 -7.42
N GLU A 102 -1.68 0.24 -7.50
CA GLU A 102 -1.21 -0.35 -8.75
C GLU A 102 -1.65 -1.81 -8.85
N VAL A 103 -1.94 -2.28 -10.06
CA VAL A 103 -2.34 -3.67 -10.29
C VAL A 103 -1.45 -4.27 -11.37
N VAL A 104 -0.57 -5.19 -10.98
CA VAL A 104 0.32 -5.88 -11.90
C VAL A 104 -0.11 -7.35 -11.98
N LYS A 105 -0.40 -7.84 -13.19
CA LYS A 105 -0.80 -9.25 -13.43
C LYS A 105 -1.95 -9.72 -12.52
N GLY A 106 -2.94 -8.86 -12.28
CA GLY A 106 -4.08 -9.15 -11.41
C GLY A 106 -3.78 -9.14 -9.91
N LYS A 107 -2.53 -8.87 -9.49
CA LYS A 107 -2.17 -8.64 -8.08
C LYS A 107 -2.21 -7.15 -7.78
N ARG A 108 -3.10 -6.77 -6.86
CA ARG A 108 -3.28 -5.38 -6.44
C ARG A 108 -2.29 -5.03 -5.32
N SER A 109 -1.71 -3.85 -5.39
CA SER A 109 -0.77 -3.33 -4.40
C SER A 109 -1.15 -1.88 -4.09
N PHE A 110 -0.99 -1.46 -2.86
CA PHE A 110 -1.40 -0.14 -2.42
C PHE A 110 -0.48 0.45 -1.36
N LEU A 111 -0.41 1.77 -1.33
CA LEU A 111 0.21 2.56 -0.27
C LEU A 111 -0.81 3.61 0.15
N SER A 112 -1.05 3.74 1.44
CA SER A 112 -1.75 4.90 2.01
C SER A 112 -0.81 5.56 2.99
N ILE A 113 -0.55 6.85 2.81
CA ILE A 113 0.43 7.62 3.58
C ILE A 113 -0.24 8.85 4.16
N ALA A 114 0.12 9.20 5.39
CA ALA A 114 -0.47 10.30 6.11
C ALA A 114 0.58 11.31 6.58
N ARG A 115 0.14 12.56 6.64
CA ARG A 115 0.85 13.69 7.21
C ARG A 115 -0.07 14.48 8.13
N ASN A 116 0.51 15.19 9.09
CA ASN A 116 -0.22 16.04 10.03
C ASN A 116 -0.22 17.54 9.67
N ASP A 117 0.64 17.97 8.75
CA ASP A 117 1.02 19.38 8.58
C ASP A 117 0.50 20.02 7.29
N ARG A 118 0.49 19.27 6.17
CA ARG A 118 0.06 19.78 4.86
C ARG A 118 -0.32 18.65 3.89
N GLU A 119 -0.97 19.04 2.81
CA GLU A 119 -1.18 18.20 1.63
C GLU A 119 0.14 17.74 0.99
N LEU A 120 0.09 16.56 0.35
CA LEU A 120 1.19 16.08 -0.48
C LEU A 120 1.28 16.91 -1.76
N THR A 121 2.49 17.32 -2.12
CA THR A 121 2.75 18.04 -3.38
C THR A 121 2.66 17.09 -4.58
N ASP A 122 2.44 17.61 -5.78
CA ASP A 122 2.38 16.79 -7.00
C ASP A 122 3.68 16.00 -7.21
N ALA A 123 4.83 16.60 -6.91
CA ALA A 123 6.12 15.92 -6.98
C ALA A 123 6.24 14.74 -5.99
N GLU A 124 5.71 14.89 -4.77
CA GLU A 124 5.66 13.79 -3.79
C GLU A 124 4.71 12.69 -4.25
N MET A 125 3.55 13.05 -4.82
CA MET A 125 2.59 12.10 -5.38
C MET A 125 3.22 11.26 -6.51
N GLU A 126 3.86 11.91 -7.48
CA GLU A 126 4.52 11.23 -8.59
C GLU A 126 5.66 10.32 -8.12
N LEU A 127 6.50 10.80 -7.18
CA LEU A 127 7.59 10.03 -6.60
C LEU A 127 7.06 8.75 -5.92
N LEU A 128 6.05 8.87 -5.07
CA LEU A 128 5.46 7.74 -4.35
C LEU A 128 4.78 6.76 -5.30
N MET A 129 4.05 7.25 -6.30
CA MET A 129 3.44 6.39 -7.31
C MET A 129 4.49 5.61 -8.11
N GLY A 130 5.61 6.24 -8.46
CA GLY A 130 6.74 5.58 -9.11
C GLY A 130 7.29 4.42 -8.27
N ARG A 131 7.44 4.63 -6.96
CA ARG A 131 7.88 3.59 -6.01
C ARG A 131 6.89 2.43 -5.90
N VAL A 132 5.60 2.73 -5.73
CA VAL A 132 4.53 1.70 -5.65
C VAL A 132 4.51 0.85 -6.92
N LYS A 133 4.65 1.47 -8.10
CA LYS A 133 4.77 0.74 -9.38
C LYS A 133 5.99 -0.18 -9.39
N ALA A 134 7.15 0.31 -8.97
CA ALA A 134 8.36 -0.49 -8.92
C ALA A 134 8.19 -1.70 -7.99
N TRP A 135 7.72 -1.48 -6.76
CA TRP A 135 7.51 -2.56 -5.78
C TRP A 135 6.45 -3.56 -6.21
N ALA A 136 5.35 -3.13 -6.83
CA ALA A 136 4.33 -4.03 -7.37
C ALA A 136 4.88 -4.93 -8.49
N ASN A 137 5.72 -4.38 -9.38
CA ASN A 137 6.38 -5.14 -10.44
C ASN A 137 7.39 -6.15 -9.87
N LEU A 138 8.20 -5.74 -8.89
CA LEU A 138 9.13 -6.64 -8.20
C LEU A 138 8.37 -7.77 -7.50
N PHE A 139 7.35 -7.43 -6.70
CA PHE A 139 6.54 -8.40 -5.98
C PHE A 139 5.97 -9.51 -6.88
N THR A 140 5.41 -9.14 -8.04
CA THR A 140 4.87 -10.12 -8.99
C THR A 140 5.94 -10.94 -9.71
N SER A 141 7.14 -10.39 -9.87
CA SER A 141 8.28 -11.09 -10.49
C SER A 141 8.86 -12.13 -9.53
N TYR A 142 9.04 -11.78 -8.25
CA TYR A 142 9.51 -12.71 -7.22
C TYR A 142 8.50 -13.81 -6.91
N TRP A 143 7.21 -13.48 -6.81
CA TRP A 143 6.19 -14.49 -6.54
C TRP A 143 6.04 -15.51 -7.68
N LYS A 144 6.32 -15.12 -8.93
CA LYS A 144 6.38 -16.07 -10.05
C LYS A 144 7.52 -17.08 -9.86
N THR A 145 8.66 -16.66 -9.35
CA THR A 145 9.83 -17.52 -9.12
C THR A 145 9.63 -18.47 -7.94
N ILE A 146 8.93 -18.05 -6.88
CA ILE A 146 8.62 -18.92 -5.73
C ILE A 146 7.44 -19.84 -6.05
N GLY A 147 6.50 -19.39 -6.89
CA GLY A 147 5.33 -20.17 -7.31
C GLY A 147 5.60 -21.22 -8.39
N LEU A 148 6.73 -21.12 -9.10
CA LEU A 148 7.29 -22.25 -9.85
C LEU A 148 8.00 -23.14 -8.83
N SER A 149 7.43 -24.29 -8.53
CA SER A 149 8.14 -25.27 -7.71
C SER A 149 9.46 -25.65 -8.41
N GLN A 150 10.48 -26.08 -7.66
CA GLN A 150 11.74 -26.57 -8.24
C GLN A 150 11.48 -27.60 -9.35
N GLY A 151 10.41 -28.40 -9.24
CA GLY A 151 10.00 -29.38 -10.24
C GLY A 151 9.48 -28.79 -11.57
N GLU A 152 8.90 -27.58 -11.58
CA GLU A 152 8.48 -26.91 -12.82
C GLU A 152 9.65 -26.22 -13.53
N ILE A 153 10.66 -25.76 -12.77
CA ILE A 153 11.91 -25.22 -13.31
C ILE A 153 12.70 -26.34 -14.01
N ASP A 154 12.78 -27.52 -13.39
CA ASP A 154 13.47 -28.68 -13.97
C ASP A 154 12.73 -29.21 -15.21
N ALA A 155 11.39 -29.21 -15.20
CA ALA A 155 10.58 -29.59 -16.36
C ALA A 155 10.75 -28.63 -17.54
N LEU A 156 10.88 -27.32 -17.30
CA LEU A 156 11.11 -26.33 -18.35
C LEU A 156 12.55 -26.38 -18.91
N ALA A 157 13.55 -26.72 -18.07
CA ALA A 157 14.92 -26.95 -18.53
C ALA A 157 15.02 -28.16 -19.47
N SER A 158 14.16 -29.17 -19.27
CA SER A 158 14.13 -30.41 -20.05
C SER A 158 13.49 -30.26 -21.45
N ILE A 159 12.77 -29.17 -21.72
CA ILE A 159 12.08 -28.93 -23.01
C ILE A 159 12.98 -28.17 -24.01
N LYS A 160 14.16 -27.70 -23.57
CA LYS A 160 15.18 -27.07 -24.43
C LYS A 160 16.34 -28.00 -24.81
N GLY A 161 16.23 -29.29 -24.52
CA GLY A 161 17.19 -30.34 -24.91
C GLY A 161 16.69 -31.12 -26.12
#